data_AF-D2RK43-F1
#
_entry.id   AF-D2RK43-F1
#
_cell.length_a   1.000
_cell.length_b   1.000
_cell.length_c   1.000
_cell.angle_alpha   90.00
_cell.angle_beta   90.00
_cell.angle_gamma   90.00
#
_symmetry.space_group_name_H-M   'P 1'
#
loop_
_entity.id
_entity.type
_entity.pdbx_description
1 polymer ?
#
loop_
_entity_poly.entity_id
_entity_poly.type
_entity_poly.pdbx_seq_one_letter_code
_entity_poly.pdbx_strand_id
1 'polypeptide(L)'
;MTKMEMIERFYGRNEELERKFEAAEKAGDAKTMDACQDAYQDLLQEVRAEGEAFGDMMRLYSDMKKHGNSRLDLSGTYREPEKILETFREFGVKEFTFSSTWSSAIQVAWEFTQMGCTLKGMTEIYGSGRKLMSNEYEKVPAYIFSL
;
A
#
# COMPACT_ATOMS: atom_id res chain seq x y z
N MET A 1 -16.95 1.52 -12.37
CA MET A 1 -15.75 1.01 -11.68
C MET A 1 -15.27 2.11 -10.75
N THR A 2 -15.14 1.83 -9.46
CA THR A 2 -14.57 2.78 -8.49
C THR A 2 -13.06 2.89 -8.67
N LYS A 3 -12.42 3.96 -8.15
CA LYS A 3 -10.96 4.06 -8.17
C LYS A 3 -10.30 2.89 -7.43
N MET A 4 -10.90 2.39 -6.35
CA MET A 4 -10.39 1.20 -5.66
C MET A 4 -10.52 -0.06 -6.53
N GLU A 5 -11.66 -0.29 -7.20
CA GLU A 5 -11.80 -1.44 -8.12
C GLU A 5 -10.75 -1.40 -9.24
N MET A 6 -10.34 -0.20 -9.69
CA MET A 6 -9.21 -0.06 -10.60
C MET A 6 -7.91 -0.52 -9.93
N ILE A 7 -7.58 -0.02 -8.73
CA ILE A 7 -6.39 -0.46 -7.96
C ILE A 7 -6.33 -1.99 -7.86
N GLU A 8 -7.44 -2.63 -7.48
CA GLU A 8 -7.51 -4.09 -7.33
C GLU A 8 -7.24 -4.82 -8.66
N ARG A 9 -7.78 -4.31 -9.76
CA ARG A 9 -7.53 -4.85 -11.11
C ARG A 9 -6.07 -4.70 -11.53
N PHE A 10 -5.47 -3.54 -11.31
CA PHE A 10 -4.05 -3.28 -11.62
C PHE A 10 -3.15 -4.18 -10.78
N TYR A 11 -3.45 -4.31 -9.48
CA TYR A 11 -2.71 -5.20 -8.58
C TYR A 11 -2.81 -6.66 -9.02
N GLY A 12 -4.00 -7.16 -9.37
CA GLY A 12 -4.16 -8.54 -9.85
C GLY A 12 -3.38 -8.83 -11.13
N ARG A 13 -3.33 -7.87 -12.07
CA ARG A 13 -2.46 -7.96 -13.25
C ARG A 13 -0.98 -8.04 -12.87
N ASN A 14 -0.55 -7.23 -11.90
CA ASN A 14 0.82 -7.28 -11.40
C ASN A 14 1.17 -8.65 -10.78
N GLU A 15 0.31 -9.20 -9.92
CA GLU A 15 0.51 -10.53 -9.33
C GLU A 15 0.55 -11.65 -10.39
N GLU A 16 -0.23 -11.53 -11.46
CA GLU A 16 -0.15 -12.47 -12.59
C GLU A 16 1.18 -12.37 -13.34
N LEU A 17 1.69 -11.15 -13.56
CA LEU A 17 2.99 -10.94 -14.19
C LEU A 17 4.13 -11.47 -13.33
N GLU A 18 4.11 -11.20 -12.02
CA GLU A 18 5.11 -11.72 -11.07
C GLU A 18 5.13 -13.25 -11.07
N ARG A 19 3.96 -13.90 -10.97
CA ARG A 19 3.87 -15.38 -11.03
C ARG A 19 4.38 -15.96 -12.34
N LYS A 20 4.08 -15.32 -13.48
CA LYS A 20 4.58 -15.75 -14.79
C LYS A 20 6.09 -15.57 -14.89
N PHE A 21 6.61 -14.46 -14.41
CA PHE A 21 8.04 -14.19 -14.38
C PHE A 21 8.79 -15.22 -13.54
N GLU A 22 8.32 -15.50 -12.31
CA GLU A 22 8.93 -16.52 -11.44
C GLU A 22 8.92 -17.92 -12.07
N ALA A 23 7.83 -18.29 -12.75
CA ALA A 23 7.75 -19.57 -13.45
C ALA A 23 8.74 -19.65 -14.63
N ALA A 24 8.88 -18.56 -15.40
CA ALA A 24 9.82 -18.46 -16.50
C ALA A 24 11.27 -18.50 -16.00
N GLU A 25 11.58 -17.81 -14.89
CA GLU A 25 12.90 -17.82 -14.25
C GLU A 25 13.28 -19.25 -13.82
N LYS A 26 12.38 -19.97 -13.17
CA LYS A 26 12.60 -21.38 -12.79
C LYS A 26 12.80 -22.31 -13.99
N ALA A 27 12.19 -21.97 -15.13
CA ALA A 27 12.32 -22.73 -16.38
C ALA A 27 13.51 -22.29 -17.26
N GLY A 28 14.19 -21.19 -16.92
CA GLY A 28 15.23 -20.59 -17.76
C GLY A 28 14.71 -20.00 -19.08
N ASP A 29 13.42 -19.64 -19.14
CA ASP A 29 12.77 -19.08 -20.34
C ASP A 29 12.96 -17.56 -20.42
N ALA A 30 14.12 -17.15 -20.95
CA ALA A 30 14.47 -15.74 -21.11
C ALA A 30 13.44 -14.95 -21.95
N LYS A 31 12.83 -15.57 -22.97
CA LYS A 31 11.86 -14.88 -23.83
C LYS A 31 10.60 -14.51 -23.06
N THR A 32 10.11 -15.41 -22.21
CA THR A 32 8.95 -15.12 -21.37
C THR A 32 9.29 -14.12 -20.27
N MET A 33 10.51 -14.15 -19.72
CA MET A 33 10.98 -13.15 -18.77
C MET A 33 10.98 -11.75 -19.38
N ASP A 34 11.55 -11.58 -20.57
CA ASP A 34 11.57 -10.29 -21.29
C ASP A 34 10.15 -9.78 -21.58
N ALA A 35 9.26 -10.66 -22.06
CA ALA A 35 7.86 -10.30 -22.32
C ALA A 35 7.11 -9.88 -21.04
N CYS A 36 7.41 -10.48 -19.89
CA CYS A 36 6.83 -10.06 -18.61
C CYS A 36 7.37 -8.69 -18.18
N GLN A 37 8.65 -8.40 -18.41
CA GLN A 37 9.23 -7.09 -18.13
C GLN A 37 8.60 -5.99 -18.98
N ASP A 38 8.43 -6.22 -20.28
CA ASP A 38 7.76 -5.28 -21.19
C ASP A 38 6.32 -5.02 -20.73
N ALA A 39 5.55 -6.08 -20.45
CA ALA A 39 4.18 -5.95 -19.96
C ALA A 39 4.08 -5.24 -18.60
N TYR A 40 5.08 -5.39 -17.73
CA TYR A 40 5.17 -4.65 -16.48
C TYR A 40 5.45 -3.16 -16.71
N GLN A 41 6.31 -2.81 -17.69
CA GLN A 41 6.52 -1.40 -18.06
C GLN A 41 5.24 -0.75 -18.61
N ASP A 42 4.48 -1.47 -19.45
CA ASP A 42 3.18 -1.00 -19.94
C ASP A 42 2.19 -0.78 -18.79
N LEU A 43 2.12 -1.72 -17.84
CA LEU A 43 1.29 -1.59 -16.64
C LEU A 43 1.67 -0.35 -15.83
N LEU A 44 2.97 -0.07 -15.65
CA LEU A 44 3.45 1.13 -14.96
C LEU A 44 3.08 2.42 -15.70
N GLN A 45 3.09 2.42 -17.03
CA GLN A 45 2.66 3.57 -17.83
C GLN A 45 1.15 3.83 -17.67
N GLU A 46 0.34 2.77 -17.69
CA GLU A 46 -1.10 2.87 -17.43
C GLU A 46 -1.38 3.45 -16.04
N VAL A 47 -0.69 2.95 -14.99
CA VAL A 47 -0.81 3.49 -13.61
C VAL A 47 -0.43 4.97 -13.56
N ARG A 48 0.65 5.37 -14.25
CA ARG A 48 1.08 6.78 -14.30
C ARG A 48 0.09 7.68 -15.02
N ALA A 49 -0.61 7.17 -16.03
CA ALA A 49 -1.62 7.92 -16.77
C ALA A 49 -2.83 8.30 -15.89
N GLU A 50 -3.13 7.51 -14.85
CA GLU A 50 -4.15 7.82 -13.85
C GLU A 50 -3.72 8.92 -12.84
N GLY A 51 -2.43 9.25 -12.79
CA GLY A 51 -1.88 10.34 -11.99
C GLY A 51 -1.20 9.94 -10.69
N GLU A 52 -0.56 10.92 -10.04
CA GLU A 52 0.28 10.72 -8.84
C GLU A 52 -0.48 10.05 -7.69
N ALA A 53 -1.67 10.56 -7.33
CA ALA A 53 -2.47 10.01 -6.24
C ALA A 53 -2.88 8.55 -6.48
N PHE A 54 -3.10 8.16 -7.73
CA PHE A 54 -3.39 6.77 -8.09
C PHE A 54 -2.15 5.89 -7.92
N GLY A 55 -0.97 6.37 -8.33
CA GLY A 55 0.30 5.70 -8.08
C GLY A 55 0.60 5.51 -6.59
N ASP A 56 0.34 6.53 -5.76
CA ASP A 56 0.51 6.44 -4.30
C ASP A 56 -0.45 5.41 -3.69
N MET A 57 -1.71 5.40 -4.12
CA MET A 57 -2.68 4.40 -3.68
C MET A 57 -2.30 2.98 -4.12
N MET A 58 -1.77 2.80 -5.34
CA MET A 58 -1.26 1.51 -5.83
C MET A 58 -0.13 0.99 -4.93
N ARG A 59 0.80 1.88 -4.53
CA ARG A 59 1.90 1.52 -3.63
C ARG A 59 1.36 1.09 -2.26
N LEU A 60 0.51 1.90 -1.64
CA LEU A 60 -0.07 1.60 -0.32
C LEU A 60 -0.88 0.29 -0.33
N TYR A 61 -1.67 0.05 -1.38
CA TYR A 61 -2.43 -1.18 -1.54
C TYR A 61 -1.53 -2.41 -1.73
N SER A 62 -0.49 -2.28 -2.56
CA SER A 62 0.49 -3.36 -2.78
C SER A 62 1.23 -3.72 -1.49
N ASP A 63 1.66 -2.71 -0.72
CA ASP A 63 2.29 -2.91 0.59
C ASP A 63 1.33 -3.60 1.57
N MET A 64 0.07 -3.17 1.63
CA MET A 64 -0.97 -3.81 2.44
C MET A 64 -1.11 -5.30 2.12
N LYS A 65 -1.22 -5.64 0.83
CA LYS A 65 -1.35 -7.04 0.39
C LYS A 65 -0.11 -7.86 0.67
N LYS A 66 1.07 -7.32 0.33
CA LYS A 66 2.37 -7.97 0.55
C LYS A 66 2.63 -8.27 2.02
N HIS A 67 2.20 -7.39 2.92
CA HIS A 67 2.35 -7.57 4.36
C HIS A 67 1.22 -8.42 4.97
N GLY A 68 0.17 -8.75 4.22
CA GLY A 68 -0.98 -9.51 4.72
C GLY A 68 -1.88 -8.69 5.66
N ASN A 69 -1.85 -7.36 5.54
CA ASN A 69 -2.70 -6.48 6.34
C ASN A 69 -4.10 -6.34 5.71
N SER A 70 -5.10 -6.03 6.54
CA SER A 70 -6.49 -5.82 6.11
C SER A 70 -6.84 -4.36 5.83
N ARG A 71 -5.97 -3.43 6.21
CA ARG A 71 -6.16 -1.97 6.08
C ARG A 71 -4.90 -1.37 5.48
N LEU A 72 -5.08 -0.29 4.73
CA LEU A 72 -3.97 0.55 4.29
C LEU A 72 -3.29 1.12 5.52
N ASP A 73 -1.96 1.05 5.55
CA ASP A 73 -1.17 1.61 6.64
C ASP A 73 -0.43 2.87 6.17
N LEU A 74 -0.61 3.93 6.94
CA LEU A 74 0.20 5.12 6.85
C LEU A 74 1.41 4.93 7.79
N SER A 75 2.55 4.52 7.24
CA SER A 75 3.79 4.30 8.03
C SER A 75 4.73 5.52 8.04
N GLY A 76 5.24 5.94 9.21
CA GLY A 76 6.36 6.90 9.31
C GLY A 76 5.98 8.36 9.60
N THR A 77 6.53 9.30 8.83
CA THR A 77 6.22 10.74 8.94
C THR A 77 5.41 11.20 7.73
N TYR A 78 4.15 11.56 7.95
CA TYR A 78 3.29 12.14 6.92
C TYR A 78 3.31 13.66 7.08
N ARG A 79 3.76 14.36 6.03
CA ARG A 79 3.90 15.82 6.03
C ARG A 79 2.70 16.56 5.45
N GLU A 80 1.82 15.85 4.74
CA GLU A 80 0.62 16.38 4.10
C GLU A 80 -0.60 15.48 4.42
N PRO A 81 -1.01 15.38 5.70
CA PRO A 81 -2.12 14.54 6.13
C PRO A 81 -3.43 14.87 5.41
N GLU A 82 -3.70 16.12 5.05
CA GLU A 82 -4.92 16.52 4.34
C GLU A 82 -5.00 15.87 2.95
N LYS A 83 -3.93 15.94 2.15
CA LYS A 83 -3.88 15.41 0.78
C LYS A 83 -4.14 13.90 0.73
N ILE A 84 -3.58 13.17 1.69
CA ILE A 84 -3.79 11.71 1.76
C ILE A 84 -5.20 11.35 2.23
N LEU A 85 -5.78 12.10 3.17
CA LEU A 85 -7.17 11.87 3.60
C LEU A 85 -8.18 12.19 2.48
N GLU A 86 -7.94 13.24 1.69
CA GLU A 86 -8.74 13.52 0.48
C GLU A 86 -8.64 12.36 -0.52
N THR A 87 -7.42 11.90 -0.81
CA THR A 87 -7.19 10.75 -1.68
C THR A 87 -7.92 9.51 -1.15
N PHE A 88 -7.84 9.22 0.15
CA PHE A 88 -8.55 8.10 0.75
C PHE A 88 -10.06 8.19 0.58
N ARG A 89 -10.64 9.38 0.76
CA ARG A 89 -12.08 9.61 0.53
C ARG A 89 -12.46 9.40 -0.93
N GLU A 90 -11.66 9.90 -1.88
CA GLU A 90 -11.88 9.69 -3.31
C GLU A 90 -11.85 8.21 -3.72
N PHE A 91 -10.97 7.42 -3.10
CA PHE A 91 -10.85 5.98 -3.34
C PHE A 91 -11.84 5.16 -2.52
N GLY A 92 -12.66 5.79 -1.68
CA GLY A 92 -13.69 5.12 -0.89
C GLY A 92 -13.16 4.34 0.31
N VAL A 93 -11.93 4.62 0.76
CA VAL A 93 -11.37 4.07 2.00
C VAL A 93 -12.26 4.48 3.18
N LYS A 94 -12.52 3.55 4.10
CA LYS A 94 -13.35 3.77 5.29
C LYS A 94 -12.56 3.74 6.58
N GLU A 95 -11.59 2.84 6.65
CA GLU A 95 -10.67 2.71 7.77
C GLU A 95 -9.25 2.54 7.26
N PHE A 96 -8.29 3.07 8.01
CA PHE A 96 -6.87 2.91 7.76
C PHE A 96 -6.13 2.76 9.09
N THR A 97 -4.89 2.30 9.03
CA THR A 97 -3.99 2.31 10.18
C THR A 97 -2.91 3.36 10.03
N PHE A 98 -2.41 3.87 11.16
CA PHE A 98 -1.26 4.74 11.19
C PHE A 98 -0.23 4.15 12.15
N SER A 99 0.93 3.75 11.60
CA SER A 99 2.04 3.18 12.34
C SER A 99 3.26 4.11 12.28
N SER A 100 3.89 4.39 13.42
CA SER A 100 5.07 5.26 13.44
C SER A 100 5.90 5.04 14.69
N THR A 101 7.22 4.94 14.51
CA THR A 101 8.20 4.87 15.61
C THR A 101 8.77 6.23 15.98
N TRP A 102 8.32 7.31 15.32
CA TRP A 102 8.81 8.66 15.57
C TRP A 102 8.13 9.27 16.80
N SER A 103 8.86 10.11 17.52
CA SER A 103 8.32 10.84 18.68
C SER A 103 7.14 11.75 18.34
N SER A 104 7.01 12.15 17.06
CA SER A 104 5.91 12.97 16.56
C SER A 104 4.62 12.20 16.23
N ALA A 105 4.58 10.88 16.43
CA ALA A 105 3.43 10.06 16.06
C ALA A 105 2.14 10.51 16.74
N ILE A 106 2.21 10.93 17.99
CA ILE A 106 1.04 11.39 18.75
C ILE A 106 0.47 12.69 18.15
N GLN A 107 1.33 13.59 17.70
CA GLN A 107 0.93 14.86 17.07
C GLN A 107 0.23 14.60 15.74
N VAL A 108 0.77 13.72 14.90
CA VAL A 108 0.13 13.33 13.63
C VAL A 108 -1.21 12.63 13.87
N ALA A 109 -1.27 11.72 14.85
CA ALA A 109 -2.52 11.07 15.24
C ALA A 109 -3.57 12.08 15.72
N TRP A 110 -3.15 13.10 16.48
CA TRP A 110 -4.01 14.20 16.90
C TRP A 110 -4.50 15.04 15.71
N GLU A 111 -3.61 15.40 14.78
CA GLU A 111 -3.97 16.13 13.55
C GLU A 111 -5.05 15.40 12.73
N PHE A 112 -4.97 14.07 12.59
CA PHE A 112 -6.03 13.30 11.94
C PHE A 112 -7.40 13.47 12.60
N THR A 113 -7.45 13.56 13.94
CA THR A 113 -8.71 13.82 14.65
C THR A 113 -9.25 15.22 14.37
N GLN A 114 -8.38 16.22 14.24
CA GLN A 114 -8.78 17.59 13.89
C GLN A 114 -9.32 17.66 12.46
N MET A 115 -8.88 16.76 11.57
CA MET A 115 -9.33 16.64 10.18
C MET A 115 -10.58 15.76 10.02
N GLY A 116 -11.24 15.41 11.13
CA GLY A 116 -12.52 14.69 11.15
C GLY A 116 -12.40 13.17 11.23
N CYS A 117 -11.19 12.61 11.31
CA CYS A 117 -11.04 11.17 11.52
C CYS A 117 -11.40 10.78 12.95
N THR A 118 -11.99 9.61 13.14
CA THR A 118 -12.24 9.06 14.48
C THR A 118 -11.18 8.02 14.83
N LEU A 119 -10.42 8.26 15.90
CA LEU A 119 -9.53 7.26 16.49
C LEU A 119 -10.37 6.16 17.16
N LYS A 120 -10.30 4.93 16.63
CA LYS A 120 -11.04 3.76 17.13
C LYS A 120 -10.29 2.98 18.21
N GLY A 121 -8.98 3.18 18.31
CA GLY A 121 -8.10 2.45 19.22
C GLY A 121 -6.79 2.07 18.56
N MET A 122 -6.19 0.97 19.02
CA MET A 122 -4.92 0.46 18.51
C MET A 122 -5.05 -1.01 18.13
N THR A 123 -4.20 -1.46 17.20
CA THR A 123 -4.06 -2.85 16.77
C THR A 123 -2.60 -3.15 16.48
N GLU A 124 -2.27 -4.43 16.33
CA GLU A 124 -1.02 -4.84 15.70
C GLU A 124 -1.22 -5.04 14.19
N ILE A 125 -0.23 -4.62 13.41
CA ILE A 125 -0.14 -4.87 11.97
C ILE A 125 1.23 -5.41 11.63
N TYR A 126 1.39 -5.99 10.44
CA TYR A 126 2.71 -6.26 9.87
C TYR A 126 3.30 -4.97 9.31
N GLY A 127 4.37 -4.47 9.94
CA GLY A 127 5.10 -3.29 9.49
C GLY A 127 6.01 -3.58 8.29
N SER A 128 6.77 -2.57 7.85
CA SER A 128 7.73 -2.70 6.75
C SER A 128 9.06 -3.35 7.14
N GLY A 129 9.38 -3.37 8.44
CA GLY A 129 10.56 -4.03 8.97
C GLY A 129 10.45 -5.56 8.87
N ARG A 130 11.55 -6.22 8.48
CA ARG A 130 11.68 -7.67 8.54
C ARG A 130 12.53 -8.06 9.72
N LYS A 131 12.15 -9.14 10.41
CA LYS A 131 12.91 -9.69 11.52
C LYS A 131 14.31 -10.06 11.06
N LEU A 132 15.32 -9.65 11.81
CA LEU A 132 16.68 -10.16 11.60
C LEU A 132 16.64 -11.68 11.77
N MET A 133 17.13 -12.44 10.78
CA MET A 133 17.16 -13.92 10.74
C MET A 133 15.88 -14.64 10.27
N SER A 134 14.78 -13.94 9.97
CA SER A 134 13.62 -14.57 9.31
C SER A 134 13.05 -13.62 8.26
N ASN A 135 12.62 -14.14 7.11
CA ASN A 135 12.03 -13.29 6.06
C ASN A 135 10.60 -12.81 6.41
N GLU A 136 10.19 -12.93 7.68
CA GLU A 136 8.89 -12.51 8.21
C GLU A 136 8.87 -11.01 8.53
N TYR A 137 7.75 -10.37 8.26
CA TYR A 137 7.48 -9.00 8.69
C TYR A 137 7.31 -8.90 10.21
N GLU A 138 7.87 -7.85 10.79
CA GLU A 138 7.71 -7.53 12.21
C GLU A 138 6.32 -6.98 12.47
N LYS A 139 5.74 -7.36 13.61
CA LYS A 139 4.50 -6.76 14.07
C LYS A 139 4.79 -5.46 14.81
N VAL A 140 4.03 -4.43 14.49
CA VAL A 140 4.15 -3.11 15.11
C VAL A 140 2.78 -2.61 15.58
N PRO A 141 2.73 -1.83 16.66
CA PRO A 141 1.50 -1.17 17.06
C PRO A 141 1.13 -0.07 16.06
N ALA A 142 -0.16 0.03 15.76
CA ALA A 142 -0.72 1.06 14.90
C ALA A 142 -2.04 1.56 15.46
N TYR A 143 -2.35 2.84 15.23
CA TYR A 143 -3.66 3.40 15.50
C TYR A 143 -4.65 3.01 14.41
N ILE A 144 -5.90 2.76 14.77
CA ILE A 144 -6.99 2.58 13.79
C ILE A 144 -7.78 3.88 13.70
N PHE A 145 -7.93 4.40 12.49
CA PHE A 145 -8.77 5.56 12.21
C PHE A 145 -9.90 5.17 11.26
N SER A 146 -11.08 5.77 11.48
CA SER A 146 -12.12 5.85 10.45
C SER A 146 -12.20 7.26 9.87
N LEU A 147 -12.42 7.36 8.56
CA LEU A 147 -12.58 8.61 7.81
C LEU A 147 -13.95 9.26 7.98
#